data_AF-A0AAD6JG30-F1
#
_entry.id   AF-A0AAD6JG30-F1
#
_cell.length_a   1.000
_cell.length_b   1.000
_cell.length_c   1.000
_cell.angle_alpha   90.00
_cell.angle_beta   90.00
_cell.angle_gamma   90.00
#
_symmetry.space_group_name_H-M   'P 1'
#
loop_
_entity.id
_entity.type
_entity.pdbx_description
1 polymer ?
#
loop_
_entity_poly.entity_id
_entity_poly.type
_entity_poly.pdbx_seq_one_letter_code
_entity_poly.pdbx_strand_id
1 'polypeptide(L)'
;MSQLNRIHAQTLKKGIEYSKTLIEELLRIPDIPYAHKLFNQSPYPTVFLYNKLIKAYSSQNQPRQCLSLYSQMLLKDCPPNELTFTFLFPACASFYSLLHGKLIHTHFIKSGFDFDVYALTALVDMYAKLGVLIWARQVFDEMTVRDIPTWNSLIAGYSRSGDMEGALKLFKLMPSRSVVSWTTMISGYSQNGMYTKALQMFLKMEKDKEV
;
A
#
# COMPACT_ATOMS: atom_id res chain seq x y z
N MET A 1 -16.26 20.44 22.93
CA MET A 1 -16.99 19.26 22.44
C MET A 1 -18.52 19.43 22.33
N SER A 2 -19.19 20.47 22.85
CA SER A 2 -20.67 20.54 22.90
C SER A 2 -21.37 21.32 21.76
N GLN A 3 -20.75 22.35 21.19
CA GLN A 3 -21.34 23.14 20.09
C GLN A 3 -21.27 22.43 18.73
N LEU A 4 -20.17 21.72 18.47
CA LEU A 4 -19.98 20.96 17.22
C LEU A 4 -21.09 19.91 17.05
N ASN A 5 -21.41 19.15 18.11
CA ASN A 5 -22.48 18.15 18.09
C ASN A 5 -23.88 18.74 17.82
N ARG A 6 -24.16 19.98 18.28
CA ARG A 6 -25.46 20.65 18.06
C ARG A 6 -25.59 21.17 16.62
N ILE A 7 -24.51 21.72 16.08
CA ILE A 7 -24.44 22.17 14.68
C ILE A 7 -24.59 20.94 13.76
N HIS A 8 -23.90 19.84 14.08
CA HIS A 8 -23.97 18.57 13.36
C HIS A 8 -25.38 17.95 13.36
N ALA A 9 -26.07 17.96 14.51
CA ALA A 9 -27.44 17.47 14.62
C ALA A 9 -28.45 18.32 13.82
N GLN A 10 -28.21 19.62 13.68
CA GLN A 10 -29.06 20.53 12.90
C GLN A 10 -28.83 20.41 11.38
N THR A 11 -27.60 20.15 10.95
CA THR A 11 -27.29 19.86 9.53
C THR A 11 -27.77 18.47 9.11
N LEU A 12 -27.69 17.46 10.01
CA LEU A 12 -28.33 16.14 9.88
C LEU A 12 -29.83 16.24 9.55
N LYS A 13 -30.54 17.19 10.17
CA LYS A 13 -31.98 17.40 9.98
C LYS A 13 -32.33 18.10 8.65
N LYS A 14 -31.37 18.78 8.03
CA LYS A 14 -31.58 19.60 6.83
C LYS A 14 -31.12 18.96 5.52
N GLY A 15 -30.35 17.86 5.56
CA GLY A 15 -30.05 17.02 4.37
C GLY A 15 -29.20 17.66 3.25
N ILE A 16 -28.76 18.90 3.40
CA ILE A 16 -28.26 19.73 2.28
C ILE A 16 -26.73 19.66 2.07
N GLU A 17 -25.93 19.11 3.00
CA GLU A 17 -24.45 19.26 2.95
C GLU A 17 -23.63 18.01 3.31
N TYR A 18 -24.18 16.81 3.12
CA TYR A 18 -23.57 15.56 3.61
C TYR A 18 -22.23 15.18 2.97
N SER A 19 -21.98 15.54 1.70
CA SER A 19 -20.75 15.13 1.01
C SER A 19 -19.60 16.07 1.30
N LYS A 20 -19.77 17.38 1.09
CA LYS A 20 -18.68 18.36 1.20
C LYS A 20 -18.15 18.50 2.62
N THR A 21 -19.02 18.65 3.61
CA THR A 21 -18.61 18.82 5.02
C THR A 21 -17.97 17.53 5.57
N LEU A 22 -18.54 16.36 5.27
CA LEU A 22 -17.95 15.07 5.62
C LEU A 22 -16.60 14.83 4.95
N ILE A 23 -16.45 15.23 3.68
CA ILE A 23 -15.18 15.19 2.95
C ILE A 23 -14.15 16.09 3.62
N GLU A 24 -14.48 17.34 3.95
CA GLU A 24 -13.58 18.28 4.62
C GLU A 24 -13.17 17.80 6.02
N GLU A 25 -14.10 17.21 6.77
CA GLU A 25 -13.85 16.67 8.11
C GLU A 25 -12.95 15.42 8.03
N LEU A 26 -13.26 14.45 7.15
CA LEU A 26 -12.43 13.25 6.94
C LEU A 26 -11.02 13.57 6.43
N LEU A 27 -10.86 14.67 5.71
CA LEU A 27 -9.55 15.17 5.29
C LEU A 27 -8.71 15.73 6.44
N ARG A 28 -9.33 16.14 7.55
CA ARG A 28 -8.68 16.83 8.68
C ARG A 28 -8.51 15.96 9.93
N ILE A 29 -9.14 14.78 10.01
CA ILE A 29 -9.22 14.01 11.25
C ILE A 29 -8.01 13.06 11.44
N PRO A 30 -7.26 13.17 12.55
CA PRO A 30 -6.31 12.13 12.99
C PRO A 30 -6.98 10.94 13.73
N ASP A 31 -8.21 11.11 14.23
CA ASP A 31 -9.02 10.09 14.92
C ASP A 31 -9.82 9.22 13.92
N ILE A 32 -9.22 8.10 13.50
CA ILE A 32 -9.86 7.17 12.55
C ILE A 32 -11.20 6.60 13.06
N PRO A 33 -11.35 6.16 14.33
CA PRO A 33 -12.64 5.73 14.86
C PRO A 33 -13.78 6.74 14.68
N TYR A 34 -13.54 8.03 14.96
CA TYR A 34 -14.55 9.06 14.77
C TYR A 34 -14.87 9.28 13.29
N ALA A 35 -13.85 9.32 12.43
CA ALA A 35 -13.99 9.37 10.98
C ALA A 35 -14.87 8.23 10.43
N HIS A 36 -14.65 6.99 10.89
CA HIS A 36 -15.48 5.84 10.49
C HIS A 36 -16.93 6.00 10.98
N LYS A 37 -17.14 6.50 12.21
CA LYS A 37 -18.50 6.75 12.72
C LYS A 37 -19.26 7.73 11.83
N LEU A 38 -18.63 8.83 11.42
CA LEU A 38 -19.22 9.80 10.50
C LEU A 38 -19.49 9.18 9.11
N PHE A 39 -18.56 8.37 8.61
CA PHE A 39 -18.74 7.63 7.36
C PHE A 39 -19.97 6.71 7.39
N ASN A 40 -20.19 5.98 8.49
CA ASN A 40 -21.37 5.11 8.64
C ASN A 40 -22.70 5.87 8.66
N GLN A 41 -22.68 7.16 8.98
CA GLN A 41 -23.86 8.02 8.91
C GLN A 41 -24.13 8.53 7.49
N SER A 42 -23.23 8.30 6.53
CA SER A 42 -23.40 8.70 5.14
C SER A 42 -24.31 7.71 4.40
N PRO A 43 -25.46 8.16 3.86
CA PRO A 43 -26.36 7.29 3.10
C PRO A 43 -25.73 6.81 1.78
N TYR A 44 -24.94 7.67 1.13
CA TYR A 44 -24.29 7.39 -0.16
C TYR A 44 -22.79 7.72 -0.09
N PRO A 45 -21.97 6.85 0.53
CA PRO A 45 -20.53 7.08 0.58
C PRO A 45 -19.91 6.94 -0.81
N THR A 46 -18.98 7.84 -1.15
CA THR A 46 -18.29 7.83 -2.44
C THR A 46 -17.02 6.98 -2.39
N VAL A 47 -16.51 6.58 -3.57
CA VAL A 47 -15.20 5.91 -3.73
C VAL A 47 -14.09 6.64 -2.97
N PHE A 48 -14.10 7.97 -3.06
CA PHE A 48 -13.12 8.81 -2.35
C PHE A 48 -13.18 8.62 -0.83
N LEU A 49 -14.37 8.60 -0.23
CA LEU A 49 -14.54 8.42 1.22
C LEU A 49 -14.09 7.03 1.67
N TYR A 50 -14.44 5.99 0.91
CA TYR A 50 -13.94 4.63 1.13
C TYR A 50 -12.41 4.60 1.10
N ASN A 51 -11.81 5.11 0.04
CA ASN A 51 -10.36 5.11 -0.14
C ASN A 51 -9.62 5.88 0.95
N LYS A 52 -10.19 6.98 1.46
CA LYS A 52 -9.63 7.73 2.59
C LYS A 52 -9.55 6.85 3.84
N LEU A 53 -10.64 6.17 4.21
CA LEU A 53 -10.65 5.29 5.37
C LEU A 53 -9.79 4.04 5.17
N ILE A 54 -9.82 3.42 3.98
CA ILE A 54 -8.98 2.25 3.66
C ILE A 54 -7.50 2.64 3.77
N LYS A 55 -7.09 3.79 3.22
CA LYS A 55 -5.72 4.32 3.39
C LYS A 55 -5.37 4.50 4.86
N ALA A 56 -6.25 5.14 5.63
CA ALA A 56 -6.01 5.43 7.03
C ALA A 56 -5.85 4.15 7.85
N TYR A 57 -6.76 3.18 7.69
CA TYR A 57 -6.65 1.87 8.35
C TYR A 57 -5.44 1.06 7.88
N SER A 58 -5.09 1.11 6.59
CA SER A 58 -3.90 0.44 6.08
C SER A 58 -2.63 1.00 6.73
N SER A 59 -2.53 2.31 6.92
CA SER A 59 -1.37 2.93 7.60
C SER A 59 -1.26 2.58 9.09
N GLN A 60 -2.37 2.25 9.75
CA GLN A 60 -2.40 1.80 11.14
C GLN A 60 -2.33 0.27 11.29
N ASN A 61 -2.05 -0.44 10.19
CA ASN A 61 -1.97 -1.90 10.17
C ASN A 61 -3.26 -2.59 10.66
N GLN A 62 -4.42 -2.08 10.23
CA GLN A 62 -5.75 -2.56 10.59
C GLN A 62 -6.41 -3.24 9.37
N PRO A 63 -5.92 -4.43 8.95
CA PRO A 63 -6.30 -5.01 7.66
C PRO A 63 -7.74 -5.50 7.61
N ARG A 64 -8.31 -5.92 8.75
CA ARG A 64 -9.71 -6.36 8.82
C ARG A 64 -10.67 -5.23 8.47
N GLN A 65 -10.38 -4.01 8.94
CA GLN A 65 -11.16 -2.82 8.63
C GLN A 65 -11.03 -2.44 7.14
N CYS A 66 -9.84 -2.56 6.56
CA CYS A 66 -9.61 -2.33 5.13
C CYS A 66 -10.48 -3.26 4.27
N LEU A 67 -10.43 -4.56 4.57
CA LEU A 67 -11.20 -5.59 3.85
C LEU A 67 -12.70 -5.44 4.08
N SER A 68 -13.13 -5.06 5.30
CA SER A 68 -14.54 -4.79 5.61
C SER A 68 -15.07 -3.60 4.80
N LEU A 69 -14.32 -2.49 4.74
CA LEU A 69 -14.69 -1.33 3.93
C LEU A 69 -14.74 -1.66 2.44
N TYR A 70 -13.80 -2.45 1.94
CA TYR A 70 -13.82 -2.94 0.56
C TYR A 70 -15.05 -3.82 0.27
N SER A 71 -15.40 -4.77 1.15
CA SER A 71 -16.62 -5.57 1.00
C SER A 71 -17.88 -4.69 1.01
N GLN A 72 -17.95 -3.70 1.90
CA GLN A 72 -19.06 -2.74 1.92
C GLN A 72 -19.14 -1.91 0.64
N MET A 73 -18.00 -1.51 0.09
CA MET A 73 -17.90 -0.77 -1.16
C MET A 73 -18.48 -1.58 -2.33
N LEU A 74 -18.14 -2.86 -2.43
CA LEU A 74 -18.70 -3.77 -3.44
C LEU A 74 -20.21 -4.00 -3.26
N LEU A 75 -20.68 -4.19 -2.02
CA LEU A 75 -22.10 -4.41 -1.72
C LEU A 75 -22.98 -3.18 -2.02
N LYS A 76 -22.40 -1.98 -2.06
CA LYS A 76 -23.11 -0.74 -2.39
C LYS A 76 -22.96 -0.35 -3.86
N ASP A 77 -22.49 -1.26 -4.71
CA ASP A 77 -22.21 -1.01 -6.14
C ASP A 77 -21.32 0.22 -6.36
N CYS A 78 -20.39 0.47 -5.44
CA CYS A 78 -19.43 1.56 -5.54
C CYS A 78 -18.13 1.00 -6.15
N PRO A 79 -17.79 1.32 -7.41
CA PRO A 79 -16.71 0.63 -8.11
C PRO A 79 -15.32 1.01 -7.54
N PRO A 80 -14.47 0.03 -7.18
CA PRO A 80 -13.07 0.27 -6.81
C PRO A 80 -12.29 0.95 -7.93
N ASN A 81 -11.26 1.70 -7.56
CA ASN A 81 -10.31 2.28 -8.51
C ASN A 81 -8.86 1.89 -8.15
N GLU A 82 -7.88 2.35 -8.90
CA GLU A 82 -6.45 2.08 -8.73
C GLU A 82 -5.94 2.37 -7.30
N LEU A 83 -6.43 3.46 -6.69
CA LEU A 83 -6.09 3.81 -5.31
C LEU A 83 -6.65 2.79 -4.30
N THR A 84 -7.85 2.27 -4.53
CA THR A 84 -8.44 1.24 -3.67
C THR A 84 -7.51 0.03 -3.56
N PHE A 85 -7.01 -0.47 -4.70
CA PHE A 85 -6.09 -1.62 -4.73
C PHE A 85 -4.72 -1.30 -4.12
N THR A 86 -4.17 -0.12 -4.41
CA THR A 86 -2.93 0.37 -3.81
C THR A 86 -2.95 0.33 -2.29
N PHE A 87 -4.10 0.60 -1.65
CA PHE A 87 -4.25 0.54 -0.19
C PHE A 87 -4.61 -0.85 0.34
N LEU A 88 -5.23 -1.72 -0.47
CA LEU A 88 -5.63 -3.07 -0.05
C LEU A 88 -4.49 -4.08 -0.09
N PHE A 89 -3.55 -3.99 -1.04
CA PHE A 89 -2.42 -4.92 -1.11
C PHE A 89 -1.53 -4.88 0.15
N PRO A 90 -1.16 -3.71 0.70
CA PRO A 90 -0.42 -3.64 1.97
C PRO A 90 -1.20 -4.26 3.15
N ALA A 91 -2.53 -4.07 3.19
CA ALA A 91 -3.38 -4.69 4.20
C ALA A 91 -3.38 -6.23 4.09
N CYS A 92 -3.38 -6.78 2.88
CA CYS A 92 -3.28 -8.23 2.68
C CYS A 92 -1.91 -8.77 3.12
N ALA A 93 -0.85 -8.04 2.80
CA ALA A 93 0.51 -8.38 3.20
C ALA A 93 0.63 -8.43 4.73
N SER A 94 0.07 -7.46 5.44
CA SER A 94 0.18 -7.40 6.90
C SER A 94 -0.74 -8.34 7.66
N PHE A 95 -1.88 -8.71 7.05
CA PHE A 95 -2.73 -9.78 7.56
C PHE A 95 -2.18 -11.18 7.26
N TYR A 96 -1.05 -11.27 6.56
CA TYR A 96 -0.47 -12.53 6.07
C TYR A 96 -1.48 -13.39 5.28
N SER A 97 -2.40 -12.76 4.55
CA SER A 97 -3.50 -13.46 3.87
C SER A 97 -3.32 -13.50 2.35
N LEU A 98 -2.69 -14.57 1.88
CA LEU A 98 -2.52 -14.84 0.45
C LEU A 98 -3.85 -15.02 -0.29
N LEU A 99 -4.87 -15.57 0.40
CA LEU A 99 -6.20 -15.76 -0.17
C LEU A 99 -6.82 -14.41 -0.58
N HIS A 100 -6.90 -13.46 0.36
CA HIS A 100 -7.42 -12.12 0.07
C HIS A 100 -6.56 -11.40 -0.97
N GLY A 101 -5.22 -11.53 -0.88
CA GLY A 101 -4.30 -10.98 -1.87
C GLY A 101 -4.61 -11.45 -3.30
N LYS A 102 -4.85 -12.76 -3.50
CA LYS A 102 -5.21 -13.34 -4.81
C LYS A 102 -6.60 -12.92 -5.30
N LEU A 103 -7.59 -12.83 -4.40
CA LEU A 103 -8.94 -12.36 -4.76
C LEU A 103 -8.92 -10.90 -5.22
N ILE A 104 -8.22 -10.05 -4.47
CA ILE A 104 -8.08 -8.63 -4.79
C ILE A 104 -7.25 -8.44 -6.07
N HIS A 105 -6.17 -9.20 -6.27
CA HIS A 105 -5.40 -9.20 -7.51
C HIS A 105 -6.25 -9.61 -8.72
N THR A 106 -7.06 -10.66 -8.59
CA THR A 106 -7.98 -11.08 -9.65
C THR A 106 -8.96 -9.96 -10.01
N HIS A 107 -9.52 -9.27 -9.01
CA HIS A 107 -10.43 -8.15 -9.28
C HIS A 107 -9.69 -6.97 -9.92
N PHE A 108 -8.49 -6.64 -9.46
CA PHE A 108 -7.64 -5.60 -10.03
C PHE A 108 -7.41 -5.77 -11.54
N ILE A 109 -7.06 -6.99 -11.99
CA ILE A 109 -6.93 -7.31 -13.42
C ILE A 109 -8.27 -7.19 -14.15
N LYS A 110 -9.35 -7.75 -13.59
CA LYS A 110 -10.69 -7.71 -14.21
C LYS A 110 -11.23 -6.29 -14.37
N SER A 111 -10.82 -5.38 -13.49
CA SER A 111 -11.18 -3.96 -13.57
C SER A 111 -10.29 -3.16 -14.52
N GLY A 112 -9.29 -3.81 -15.14
CA GLY A 112 -8.41 -3.21 -16.14
C GLY A 112 -7.41 -2.21 -15.57
N PHE A 113 -6.97 -2.37 -14.32
CA PHE A 113 -6.00 -1.45 -13.70
C PHE A 113 -4.56 -1.96 -13.74
N ASP A 114 -4.30 -3.04 -14.48
CA ASP A 114 -3.01 -3.72 -14.66
C ASP A 114 -1.93 -2.90 -15.38
N PHE A 115 -2.20 -1.63 -15.63
CA PHE A 115 -1.24 -0.63 -16.12
C PHE A 115 -0.77 0.35 -15.04
N ASP A 116 -1.44 0.43 -13.87
CA ASP A 116 -1.13 1.42 -12.84
C ASP A 116 0.13 1.03 -12.05
N VAL A 117 1.19 1.80 -12.21
CA VAL A 117 2.51 1.50 -11.61
C VAL A 117 2.45 1.49 -10.09
N TYR A 118 1.63 2.31 -9.45
CA TYR A 118 1.54 2.37 -7.99
C TYR A 118 0.84 1.14 -7.42
N ALA A 119 -0.28 0.73 -8.02
CA ALA A 119 -0.99 -0.49 -7.64
C ALA A 119 -0.16 -1.75 -7.91
N LEU A 120 0.54 -1.82 -9.05
CA LEU A 120 1.47 -2.92 -9.38
C LEU A 120 2.65 -2.98 -8.42
N THR A 121 3.22 -1.84 -8.02
CA THR A 121 4.27 -1.77 -6.99
C THR A 121 3.77 -2.36 -5.66
N ALA A 122 2.58 -1.97 -5.22
CA ALA A 122 1.97 -2.49 -4.00
C ALA A 122 1.65 -3.99 -4.09
N LEU A 123 1.29 -4.49 -5.27
CA LEU A 123 1.07 -5.90 -5.56
C LEU A 123 2.36 -6.73 -5.49
N VAL A 124 3.45 -6.24 -6.10
CA VAL A 124 4.79 -6.86 -6.01
C VAL A 124 5.24 -6.92 -4.55
N ASP A 125 5.12 -5.82 -3.81
CA ASP A 125 5.46 -5.75 -2.39
C ASP A 125 4.65 -6.76 -1.56
N MET A 126 3.35 -6.89 -1.83
CA MET A 126 2.48 -7.84 -1.14
C MET A 126 2.91 -9.28 -1.36
N TYR A 127 3.11 -9.71 -2.61
CA TYR A 127 3.57 -11.08 -2.87
C TYR A 127 4.95 -11.35 -2.28
N ALA A 128 5.87 -10.39 -2.37
CA ALA A 128 7.18 -10.48 -1.75
C ALA A 128 7.09 -10.61 -0.23
N LYS A 129 6.21 -9.84 0.44
CA LYS A 129 5.97 -9.91 1.89
C LYS A 129 5.37 -11.24 2.34
N LEU A 130 4.50 -11.82 1.53
CA LEU A 130 3.92 -13.14 1.78
C LEU A 130 4.87 -14.31 1.44
N GLY A 131 6.11 -14.03 1.02
CA GLY A 131 7.10 -15.05 0.67
C GLY A 131 6.86 -15.73 -0.69
N VAL A 132 5.89 -15.25 -1.47
CA VAL A 132 5.52 -15.86 -2.74
C VAL A 132 6.26 -15.21 -3.90
N LEU A 133 7.60 -15.30 -3.87
CA LEU A 133 8.49 -14.55 -4.77
C LEU A 133 8.27 -14.83 -6.26
N ILE A 134 7.83 -16.02 -6.64
CA ILE A 134 7.57 -16.34 -8.05
C ILE A 134 6.46 -15.46 -8.65
N TRP A 135 5.42 -15.16 -7.88
CA TRP A 135 4.32 -14.28 -8.31
C TRP A 135 4.74 -12.81 -8.24
N ALA A 136 5.52 -12.42 -7.22
CA ALA A 136 6.09 -11.06 -7.16
C ALA A 136 6.98 -10.78 -8.38
N ARG A 137 7.79 -11.76 -8.77
CA ARG A 137 8.68 -11.68 -9.94
C ARG A 137 7.91 -11.64 -11.25
N GLN A 138 6.87 -12.47 -11.38
CA GLN A 138 6.02 -12.46 -12.58
C GLN A 138 5.38 -11.08 -12.80
N VAL A 139 4.72 -10.53 -11.78
CA VAL A 139 4.11 -9.19 -11.86
C VAL A 139 5.18 -8.15 -12.21
N PHE A 140 6.35 -8.22 -11.57
CA PHE A 140 7.47 -7.33 -11.87
C PHE A 140 7.93 -7.43 -13.32
N ASP A 141 8.04 -8.63 -13.89
CA ASP A 141 8.49 -8.84 -15.28
C ASP A 141 7.44 -8.37 -16.30
N GLU A 142 6.16 -8.44 -15.97
CA GLU A 142 5.04 -7.98 -16.82
C GLU A 142 4.90 -6.44 -16.83
N MET A 143 5.42 -5.72 -15.82
CA MET A 143 5.38 -4.25 -15.78
C MET A 143 6.15 -3.60 -16.94
N THR A 144 5.53 -2.67 -17.66
CA THR A 144 6.18 -1.87 -18.71
C THR A 144 7.09 -0.80 -18.14
N VAL A 145 6.67 -0.17 -17.04
CA VAL A 145 7.40 0.86 -16.31
C VAL A 145 7.62 0.39 -14.87
N ARG A 146 8.84 0.53 -14.36
CA ARG A 146 9.22 0.13 -12.99
C ARG A 146 9.93 1.28 -12.32
N ASP A 147 9.33 1.81 -11.26
CA ASP A 147 9.94 2.86 -10.46
C ASP A 147 10.91 2.27 -9.42
N ILE A 148 11.73 3.13 -8.80
CA ILE A 148 12.70 2.72 -7.78
C ILE A 148 12.03 1.92 -6.63
N PRO A 149 10.86 2.35 -6.11
CA PRO A 149 10.07 1.54 -5.17
C PRO A 149 9.79 0.10 -5.63
N THR A 150 9.37 -0.10 -6.88
CA THR A 150 9.10 -1.45 -7.44
C THR A 150 10.32 -2.36 -7.31
N TRP A 151 11.50 -1.87 -7.73
CA TRP A 151 12.76 -2.61 -7.62
C TRP A 151 13.10 -2.92 -6.16
N ASN A 152 12.99 -1.93 -5.28
CA ASN A 152 13.29 -2.09 -3.86
C ASN A 152 12.39 -3.13 -3.20
N SER A 153 11.08 -3.16 -3.53
CA SER A 153 10.15 -4.16 -3.01
C SER A 153 10.54 -5.59 -3.41
N LEU A 154 10.92 -5.81 -4.66
CA LEU A 154 11.35 -7.14 -5.10
C LEU A 154 12.70 -7.53 -4.46
N ILE A 155 13.69 -6.62 -4.45
CA ILE A 155 14.99 -6.85 -3.79
C ILE A 155 14.81 -7.18 -2.30
N ALA A 156 13.96 -6.45 -1.60
CA ALA A 156 13.65 -6.72 -0.19
C ALA A 156 13.01 -8.12 -0.01
N GLY A 157 12.19 -8.56 -0.96
CA GLY A 157 11.65 -9.91 -1.01
C GLY A 157 12.74 -10.98 -1.09
N TYR A 158 13.63 -10.87 -2.07
CA TYR A 158 14.76 -11.79 -2.23
C TYR A 158 15.65 -11.81 -0.98
N SER A 159 15.99 -10.65 -0.43
CA SER A 159 16.76 -10.52 0.81
C SER A 159 16.10 -11.25 1.99
N ARG A 160 14.78 -11.10 2.18
CA ARG A 160 14.05 -11.79 3.26
C ARG A 160 13.98 -13.30 3.09
N SER A 161 14.06 -13.80 1.86
CA SER A 161 14.14 -15.24 1.58
C SER A 161 15.54 -15.84 1.71
N GLY A 162 16.56 -15.00 1.93
CA GLY A 162 17.96 -15.39 2.00
C GLY A 162 18.69 -15.47 0.65
N ASP A 163 17.99 -15.30 -0.47
CA ASP A 163 18.60 -15.23 -1.79
C ASP A 163 19.23 -13.84 -2.05
N MET A 164 20.35 -13.60 -1.37
CA MET A 164 21.14 -12.37 -1.54
C MET A 164 21.81 -12.27 -2.92
N GLU A 165 21.95 -13.38 -3.65
CA GLU A 165 22.49 -13.35 -5.00
C GLU A 165 21.46 -12.81 -6.00
N GLY A 166 20.21 -13.29 -5.92
CA GLY A 166 19.08 -12.76 -6.67
C GLY A 166 18.84 -11.28 -6.35
N ALA A 167 18.88 -10.91 -5.07
CA ALA A 167 18.78 -9.51 -4.63
C ALA A 167 19.87 -8.62 -5.27
N LEU A 168 21.13 -9.08 -5.27
CA LEU A 168 22.25 -8.33 -5.86
C LEU A 168 22.14 -8.23 -7.39
N LYS A 169 21.67 -9.29 -8.07
CA LYS A 169 21.42 -9.26 -9.53
C LYS A 169 20.40 -8.19 -9.87
N LEU A 170 19.27 -8.14 -9.17
CA LEU A 170 18.25 -7.10 -9.36
C LEU A 170 18.81 -5.70 -9.04
N PHE A 171 19.52 -5.55 -7.93
CA PHE A 171 20.14 -4.28 -7.56
C PHE A 171 21.10 -3.75 -8.63
N LYS A 172 21.86 -4.62 -9.31
CA LYS A 172 22.75 -4.24 -10.42
C LYS A 172 22.00 -3.83 -11.69
N LEU A 173 20.83 -4.40 -11.93
CA LEU A 173 19.98 -4.08 -13.08
C LEU A 173 19.19 -2.78 -12.93
N MET A 174 19.08 -2.23 -11.70
CA MET A 174 18.40 -0.96 -11.45
C MET A 174 18.98 0.18 -12.32
N PRO A 175 18.15 0.91 -13.09
CA PRO A 175 18.62 2.06 -13.88
C PRO A 175 19.16 3.20 -13.02
N SER A 176 18.57 3.39 -11.84
CA SER A 176 18.99 4.37 -10.84
C SER A 176 18.80 3.79 -9.43
N ARG A 177 19.58 4.27 -8.48
CA ARG A 177 19.57 3.80 -7.09
C ARG A 177 19.33 4.98 -6.17
N SER A 178 18.49 4.79 -5.15
CA SER A 178 18.31 5.76 -4.08
C SER A 178 18.97 5.27 -2.79
N VAL A 179 19.01 6.14 -1.77
CA VAL A 179 19.43 5.73 -0.42
C VAL A 179 18.64 4.50 0.05
N VAL A 180 17.34 4.42 -0.30
CA VAL A 180 16.50 3.26 0.04
C VAL A 180 16.97 1.98 -0.66
N SER A 181 17.43 2.06 -1.91
CA SER A 181 17.98 0.91 -2.63
C SER A 181 19.23 0.35 -1.95
N TRP A 182 20.15 1.24 -1.57
CA TRP A 182 21.37 0.86 -0.87
C TRP A 182 21.08 0.30 0.52
N THR A 183 20.24 0.95 1.31
CA THR A 183 19.86 0.46 2.65
C THR A 183 19.10 -0.86 2.60
N THR A 184 18.31 -1.11 1.55
CA THR A 184 17.67 -2.41 1.33
C THR A 184 18.70 -3.53 1.17
N MET A 185 19.77 -3.31 0.40
CA MET A 185 20.87 -4.29 0.25
C MET A 185 21.70 -4.45 1.53
N ILE A 186 22.01 -3.35 2.21
CA ILE A 186 22.79 -3.37 3.47
C ILE A 186 22.02 -4.14 4.54
N SER A 187 20.74 -3.82 4.73
CA SER A 187 19.85 -4.53 5.65
C SER A 187 19.69 -5.99 5.26
N GLY A 188 19.56 -6.30 3.97
CA GLY A 188 19.49 -7.68 3.47
C GLY A 188 20.73 -8.50 3.83
N TYR A 189 21.93 -7.98 3.57
CA TYR A 189 23.17 -8.66 3.96
C TYR A 189 23.30 -8.80 5.48
N SER A 190 22.94 -7.78 6.25
CA SER A 190 22.98 -7.81 7.71
C SER A 190 22.05 -8.87 8.29
N GLN A 191 20.80 -8.95 7.80
CA GLN A 191 19.80 -9.93 8.26
C GLN A 191 20.19 -11.37 7.92
N ASN A 192 21.00 -11.57 6.88
CA ASN A 192 21.53 -12.87 6.46
C ASN A 192 22.95 -13.15 6.98
N GLY A 193 23.43 -12.40 7.97
CA GLY A 193 24.74 -12.63 8.62
C GLY A 193 25.97 -12.29 7.77
N MET A 194 25.79 -11.67 6.60
CA MET A 194 26.87 -11.30 5.68
C MET A 194 27.42 -9.90 5.97
N TYR A 195 27.83 -9.65 7.21
CA TYR A 195 28.19 -8.31 7.71
C TYR A 195 29.31 -7.62 6.91
N THR A 196 30.30 -8.38 6.42
CA THR A 196 31.38 -7.84 5.57
C THR A 196 30.85 -7.29 4.25
N LYS A 197 29.91 -7.99 3.61
CA LYS A 197 29.23 -7.50 2.40
C LYS A 197 28.33 -6.29 2.69
N ALA A 198 27.67 -6.27 3.85
CA ALA A 198 26.88 -5.12 4.28
C ALA A 198 27.76 -3.86 4.41
N LEU A 199 28.92 -3.98 5.08
CA LEU A 199 29.88 -2.87 5.21
C LEU A 199 30.45 -2.44 3.85
N GLN A 200 30.77 -3.40 2.97
CA GLN A 200 31.22 -3.08 1.61
C GLN A 200 30.15 -2.32 0.81
N MET A 201 28.87 -2.68 0.94
CA MET A 201 27.77 -1.96 0.30
C MET A 201 27.60 -0.55 0.85
N PHE A 202 27.75 -0.36 2.17
CA PHE A 202 27.73 0.96 2.80
C PHE A 202 28.86 1.87 2.29
N LEU A 203 30.09 1.36 2.25
CA LEU A 203 31.24 2.11 1.73
C LEU A 203 31.09 2.48 0.26
N LYS A 204 30.45 1.62 -0.55
CA LYS A 204 30.14 1.94 -1.96
C LYS A 204 29.10 3.05 -2.06
N MET A 205 28.06 3.02 -1.22
CA MET A 205 27.02 4.05 -1.18
C MET A 205 27.61 5.43 -0.84
N GLU A 206 28.53 5.53 0.12
CA GLU A 206 29.13 6.82 0.50
C GLU A 206 29.97 7.42 -0.64
N LYS A 207 30.74 6.59 -1.36
CA LYS A 207 31.49 7.02 -2.54
C LYS A 207 30.61 7.50 -3.69
N ASP A 208 29.43 6.89 -3.85
CA ASP A 208 28.45 7.23 -4.90
C ASP A 208 27.74 8.57 -4.62
N LYS A 209 27.70 9.03 -3.35
CA LYS A 209 27.14 10.34 -2.98
C LYS A 209 28.12 11.51 -3.21
N GLU A 210 29.41 11.22 -3.33
CA GLU A 210 30.47 12.22 -3.49
C GLU A 210 30.74 12.59 -4.95
N VAL A 211 29.98 12.01 -5.90
CA VAL A 211 30.06 12.23 -7.36
C VAL A 211 28.78 12.88 -7.87
#